data_AF-A8PPU0-F1
#
_entry.id   AF-A8PPU0-F1
#
_cell.length_a   1.000
_cell.length_b   1.000
_cell.length_c   1.000
_cell.angle_alpha   90.00
_cell.angle_beta   90.00
_cell.angle_gamma   90.00
#
_symmetry.space_group_name_H-M   'P 1'
#
loop_
_entity.id
_entity.type
_entity.pdbx_description
1 polymer ?
#
loop_
_entity_poly.entity_id
_entity_poly.type
_entity_poly.pdbx_seq_one_letter_code
_entity_poly.pdbx_strand_id
1 'polypeptide(L)' 'MREFRSHLNQYLLTSRPVAITRHGETVGYYIPTRHHAEKSELDELKQAALQLEKLLKSHGITENELLTEFRALRKRHTK' A
#
# COMPACT_ATOMS: atom_id res chain seq x y z
N MET A 1 14.37 16.09 -18.88
CA MET A 1 14.75 16.95 -17.72
C MET A 1 14.10 18.32 -17.76
N ARG A 2 14.20 19.08 -18.87
CA ARG A 2 13.54 20.41 -18.99
C ARG A 2 12.03 20.34 -18.72
N GLU A 3 11.33 19.40 -19.37
CA GLU A 3 9.88 19.23 -19.21
C GLU A 3 9.45 18.77 -17.81
N PHE A 4 10.27 17.95 -17.15
CA PHE A 4 10.02 17.53 -15.78
C PHE A 4 10.04 18.73 -14.82
N ARG A 5 11.03 19.62 -14.97
CA ARG A 5 11.16 20.83 -14.14
C ARG A 5 10.06 21.85 -14.42
N SER A 6 9.67 22.04 -15.68
CA SER A 6 8.65 23.03 -16.04
C SER A 6 7.25 22.65 -15.57
N HIS A 7 6.96 21.35 -15.43
CA HIS A 7 5.65 20.85 -14.99
C HIS A 7 5.70 20.18 -13.60
N LEU A 8 6.70 20.51 -12.78
CA LEU A 8 6.90 19.87 -11.48
C LEU A 8 5.63 19.89 -10.62
N ASN A 9 4.98 21.04 -10.50
CA ASN A 9 3.74 21.18 -9.72
C ASN A 9 2.63 20.23 -10.18
N GLN A 10 2.52 19.97 -11.48
CA GLN A 10 1.51 19.06 -12.00
C GLN A 10 1.85 17.60 -11.61
N TYR A 11 3.12 17.22 -11.68
CA TYR A 11 3.56 15.88 -11.28
C TYR A 11 3.39 15.65 -9.77
N LEU A 12 3.62 16.66 -8.93
CA LEU A 12 3.42 16.59 -7.47
C LEU A 12 1.97 16.28 -7.06
N LEU A 13 1.00 16.61 -7.92
CA LEU A 13 -0.43 16.38 -7.68
C LEU A 13 -0.92 15.01 -8.18
N THR A 14 -0.07 14.25 -8.87
CA THR A 14 -0.43 12.93 -9.42
C THR A 14 0.18 11.82 -8.60
N SER A 15 -0.55 10.71 -8.44
CA SER A 15 -0.04 9.50 -7.77
C SER A 15 0.70 8.55 -8.72
N ARG A 16 1.07 9.01 -9.93
CA ARG A 16 1.65 8.17 -10.98
C ARG A 16 3.17 8.38 -11.09
N PRO A 17 3.98 7.32 -11.12
CA PRO A 17 5.40 7.43 -11.42
C PRO A 17 5.67 8.06 -12.79
N VAL A 18 6.73 8.86 -12.89
CA VAL A 18 7.15 9.55 -14.11
C VAL A 18 8.61 9.21 -14.41
N ALA A 19 8.88 8.73 -15.62
CA ALA A 19 10.24 8.54 -16.11
C ALA A 19 10.85 9.89 -16.50
N ILE A 20 12.06 10.17 -16.01
CA ILE A 20 12.81 11.37 -16.34
C ILE A 20 13.81 11.02 -17.44
N THR A 21 13.66 11.62 -18.62
CA THR A 21 14.54 11.37 -19.77
C THR A 21 15.48 12.54 -20.08
N ARG A 22 16.63 12.25 -20.68
CA ARG A 22 17.57 13.21 -21.26
C ARG A 22 18.07 12.65 -22.60
N HIS A 23 17.94 13.43 -23.67
CA HIS A 23 18.27 12.98 -25.04
C HIS A 23 17.59 11.66 -25.44
N GLY A 24 16.36 11.42 -24.96
CA GLY A 24 15.62 10.18 -25.21
C GLY A 24 15.93 9.03 -24.26
N GLU A 25 17.01 9.11 -23.48
CA GLU A 25 17.39 8.06 -22.52
C GLU A 25 16.82 8.34 -21.12
N THR A 26 16.33 7.31 -20.45
CA THR A 26 15.86 7.42 -19.06
C THR A 26 17.04 7.57 -18.10
N VAL A 27 17.08 8.69 -17.39
CA VAL A 27 18.13 9.00 -16.40
C VAL A 27 17.64 8.85 -14.95
N GLY A 28 16.35 8.61 -14.74
CA GLY A 28 15.78 8.38 -13.40
C GLY A 28 14.27 8.33 -13.41
N TYR A 29 13.70 8.20 -12.21
CA TYR A 29 12.25 8.15 -11.99
C TYR A 29 11.87 9.11 -10.85
N TYR A 30 10.77 9.83 -11.05
CA TYR A 30 10.05 10.50 -9.97
C TYR A 30 8.90 9.59 -9.55
N ILE A 31 8.91 9.15 -8.31
CA ILE A 31 7.87 8.30 -7.73
C ILE A 31 7.23 9.12 -6.61
N PRO A 32 6.00 9.62 -6.81
CA PRO A 32 5.27 10.33 -5.76
C PRO A 32 5.12 9.41 -4.54
N THR A 33 5.47 9.92 -3.37
CA THR A 33 5.09 9.26 -2.12
C THR A 33 3.61 9.54 -1.89
N ARG A 34 2.84 8.52 -1.49
CA ARG A 34 1.42 8.73 -1.15
C ARG A 34 1.38 9.71 0.02
N HIS A 35 0.89 10.94 -0.23
CA HIS A 35 0.98 12.02 0.76
C HIS A 35 0.02 11.85 1.96
N HIS A 36 -0.81 10.82 1.90
CA HIS A 36 -1.60 10.27 2.99
C HIS A 36 -2.05 8.88 2.53
N ALA A 37 -2.21 7.92 3.45
CA ALA A 37 -3.29 6.96 3.20
C ALA A 37 -4.54 7.83 3.13
N GLU A 38 -5.13 7.97 1.95
CA GLU A 38 -6.33 8.79 1.81
C GLU A 38 -7.31 8.27 2.87
N LYS A 39 -7.96 9.16 3.63
CA LYS A 39 -8.86 8.73 4.72
C LYS A 39 -9.86 7.66 4.23
N SER A 40 -10.22 7.72 2.93
CA SER A 40 -10.98 6.68 2.22
C SER A 40 -10.32 5.30 2.28
N GLU A 41 -9.04 5.15 1.93
CA GLU A 41 -8.34 3.86 1.98
C GLU A 41 -8.32 3.29 3.41
N LEU A 42 -8.10 4.14 4.41
CA LEU A 42 -8.09 3.71 5.81
C LEU A 42 -9.48 3.30 6.30
N ASP A 43 -10.52 4.02 5.89
CA ASP A 43 -11.90 3.68 6.23
C ASP A 43 -12.37 2.42 5.48
N GLU A 44 -11.97 2.22 4.23
CA GLU A 44 -12.18 0.99 3.48
C GLU A 44 -11.51 -0.21 4.16
N LEU A 45 -10.25 -0.05 4.61
CA LEU A 45 -9.54 -1.09 5.36
C LEU A 45 -10.25 -1.42 6.68
N LYS A 46 -10.77 -0.42 7.41
CA LYS A 46 -11.58 -0.66 8.61
C LYS A 46 -12.87 -1.41 8.29
N GLN A 47 -13.57 -1.04 7.22
CA GLN A 47 -14.78 -1.76 6.80
C GLN A 47 -14.46 -3.21 6.45
N ALA A 48 -13.38 -3.45 5.70
CA ALA A 48 -12.91 -4.80 5.39
C ALA A 48 -12.58 -5.60 6.67
N ALA A 49 -11.91 -4.97 7.65
CA ALA A 49 -11.61 -5.61 8.93
C ALA A 49 -12.89 -5.98 9.72
N LEU A 50 -13.91 -5.12 9.72
CA LEU A 50 -15.20 -5.41 10.36
C LEU A 50 -15.94 -6.57 9.67
N GLN A 51 -15.86 -6.67 8.34
CA GLN A 51 -16.45 -7.80 7.61
C GLN A 51 -15.71 -9.11 7.92
N LEU A 52 -14.37 -9.06 7.97
CA LEU A 52 -13.55 -10.20 8.36
C LEU A 52 -13.88 -10.68 9.77
N GLU A 53 -14.02 -9.76 10.74
CA GLU A 53 -14.37 -10.11 12.12
C GLU A 53 -15.73 -10.84 12.20
N LYS A 54 -16.73 -10.39 11.44
CA LYS A 54 -18.04 -11.06 11.36
C LYS A 54 -17.93 -12.47 10.79
N LEU A 55 -17.15 -12.65 9.72
CA LEU A 55 -16.93 -13.95 9.11
C LEU A 55 -16.24 -14.91 10.10
N LEU A 56 -15.17 -14.48 10.75
CA LEU A 56 -14.46 -15.27 11.76
C LEU A 56 -15.39 -15.72 12.89
N LYS A 57 -16.21 -14.80 13.43
CA LYS A 57 -17.21 -15.13 14.46
C LYS A 57 -18.25 -16.13 13.96
N SER A 58 -18.72 -15.99 12.73
CA SER A 58 -19.70 -16.91 12.14
C SER A 58 -19.16 -18.34 12.00
N HIS A 59 -17.84 -18.48 11.82
CA HIS A 59 -17.15 -19.77 11.79
C HIS A 59 -16.68 -20.26 13.18
N GLY A 60 -17.01 -19.54 14.26
CA GLY A 60 -16.59 -19.90 15.62
C GLY A 60 -15.09 -19.72 15.88
N ILE A 61 -14.37 -19.05 14.99
CA ILE A 61 -12.92 -18.84 15.10
C ILE A 61 -12.66 -17.74 16.13
N THR A 62 -11.85 -18.06 17.12
CA THR A 62 -11.48 -17.09 18.17
C THR A 62 -10.17 -16.38 17.83
N GLU A 63 -9.97 -15.18 18.37
CA GLU A 63 -8.73 -14.43 18.21
C GLU A 63 -7.50 -15.21 18.72
N ASN A 64 -7.64 -15.90 19.85
CA ASN A 64 -6.57 -16.69 20.45
C ASN A 64 -6.14 -17.86 19.57
N GLU A 65 -7.11 -18.54 18.94
CA GLU A 65 -6.85 -19.65 18.00
C GLU A 65 -6.09 -19.13 16.77
N LEU A 66 -6.57 -18.04 16.19
CA LEU A 66 -5.95 -17.40 15.02
C LEU A 66 -4.51 -16.93 15.32
N LEU A 67 -4.30 -16.31 16.49
CA LEU A 67 -2.98 -15.87 16.94
C LEU A 67 -2.03 -17.04 17.16
N THR A 68 -2.53 -18.15 17.68
CA THR A 68 -1.75 -19.37 17.92
C THR A 68 -1.28 -19.98 16.59
N GLU A 69 -2.19 -20.11 15.63
CA GLU A 69 -1.88 -20.64 14.30
C GLU A 69 -0.88 -19.74 13.55
N PHE A 70 -1.10 -18.42 13.57
CA PHE A 70 -0.18 -17.45 12.95
C PHE A 70 1.24 -17.55 13.52
N ARG A 71 1.37 -17.66 14.85
CA ARG A 71 2.68 -17.82 15.51
C ARG A 71 3.36 -19.13 15.09
N ALA A 72 2.61 -20.22 14.97
CA ALA A 72 3.14 -21.50 14.52
C ALA A 72 3.61 -21.46 13.06
N LEU A 73 2.87 -20.79 12.17
CA LEU A 73 3.25 -20.58 10.77
C LEU A 73 4.49 -19.70 10.65
N ARG A 74 4.54 -18.57 11.37
CA ARG A 74 5.69 -17.67 11.36
C ARG A 74 6.98 -18.38 11.78
N LYS A 75 6.92 -19.20 12.85
CA LYS A 75 8.07 -19.97 13.33
C LYS A 75 8.59 -20.98 12.30
N ARG A 76 7.69 -21.57 11.49
CA ARG A 76 8.05 -22.49 10.40
C ARG A 76 8.77 -21.78 9.24
N HIS A 77 8.43 -20.52 8.98
CA HIS A 77 9.06 -19.72 7.91
C HIS A 77 10.38 -19.06 8.31
N THR A 78 10.68 -18.96 9.61
CA THR A 78 11.95 -18.40 10.12
C THR A 78 13.01 -19.47 10.43
N LYS A 79 12.82 -20.71 10.00
CA LYS A 79 13.78 -21.81 10.06
C LYS A 79 14.22 -22.18 8.65
#